data_AF-A0A1L7NP78-F1
#
_entry.id   AF-A0A1L7NP78-F1
#
_cell.length_a   1.000
_cell.length_b   1.000
_cell.length_c   1.000
_cell.angle_alpha   90.00
_cell.angle_beta   90.00
_cell.angle_gamma   90.00
#
_symmetry.space_group_name_H-M   'P 1'
#
loop_
_entity.id
_entity.type
_entity.pdbx_description
1 polymer ?
#
loop_
_entity_poly.entity_id
_entity_poly.type
_entity_poly.pdbx_seq_one_letter_code
_entity_poly.pdbx_strand_id
1 'polypeptide(L)'
;MILTNERRKDAEDVGVLLHAIFSHAEANAEHLDRTLVAVGYATLLKLAESAAEQVAFLHDDSVEEWDGAIWYERLADVGSDSLAAGLFASDHPDVRAVVVKWLLSFGPVEFSHAGKRWSFDADELAEWEGEEEGFHFRAYHELAEPTIEAVSRFIDRL
;
A
#
# COMPACT_ATOMS: atom_id res chain seq x y z
N MET A 1 -16.31 -17.14 -7.97
CA MET A 1 -15.93 -16.17 -6.93
C MET A 1 -14.48 -15.79 -7.16
N ILE A 2 -14.22 -14.55 -7.59
CA ILE A 2 -12.86 -14.03 -7.76
C ILE A 2 -12.37 -13.65 -6.36
N LEU A 3 -11.33 -14.33 -5.90
CA LEU A 3 -10.83 -14.25 -4.52
C LEU A 3 -9.57 -13.40 -4.37
N THR A 4 -9.06 -12.85 -5.47
CA THR A 4 -7.81 -12.10 -5.50
C THR A 4 -7.91 -10.99 -6.53
N ASN A 5 -7.30 -9.86 -6.21
CA ASN A 5 -6.90 -8.87 -7.19
C ASN A 5 -5.94 -9.55 -8.19
N GLU A 6 -6.19 -9.41 -9.49
CA GLU A 6 -5.39 -10.07 -10.54
C GLU A 6 -4.08 -9.32 -10.83
N ARG A 7 -3.91 -8.10 -10.30
CA ARG A 7 -2.71 -7.31 -10.49
C ARG A 7 -1.49 -8.00 -9.90
N ARG A 8 -0.41 -7.98 -10.68
CA ARG A 8 0.91 -8.47 -10.27
C ARG A 8 1.87 -7.30 -10.22
N LYS A 9 2.92 -7.44 -9.41
CA LYS A 9 4.03 -6.48 -9.40
C LYS A 9 4.58 -6.32 -10.81
N ASP A 10 4.75 -5.07 -11.25
CA ASP A 10 5.49 -4.74 -12.44
C ASP A 10 6.93 -4.32 -12.08
N ALA A 11 7.88 -4.61 -12.95
CA ALA A 11 9.27 -4.21 -12.78
C ALA A 11 9.42 -2.67 -12.79
N GLU A 12 8.51 -1.97 -13.46
CA GLU A 12 8.47 -0.51 -13.50
C GLU A 12 8.12 0.07 -12.12
N ASP A 13 7.08 -0.45 -11.44
CA ASP A 13 6.73 -0.08 -10.06
C ASP A 13 7.94 -0.23 -9.10
N VAL A 14 8.66 -1.35 -9.21
CA VAL A 14 9.86 -1.62 -8.41
C VAL A 14 10.97 -0.60 -8.70
N GLY A 15 11.23 -0.33 -9.99
CA GLY A 15 12.26 0.61 -10.41
C GLY A 15 11.99 2.03 -9.93
N VAL A 16 10.74 2.49 -10.06
CA VAL A 16 10.31 3.82 -9.62
C VAL A 16 10.40 3.94 -8.11
N LEU A 17 9.92 2.96 -7.35
CA LEU A 17 10.02 2.97 -5.89
C LEU A 17 11.46 2.94 -5.41
N LEU A 18 12.32 2.12 -6.03
CA LEU A 18 13.73 2.08 -5.67
C LEU A 18 14.42 3.43 -5.92
N HIS A 19 14.11 4.06 -7.06
CA HIS A 19 14.59 5.41 -7.36
C HIS A 19 14.09 6.43 -6.35
N ALA A 20 12.81 6.40 -6.00
CA ALA A 20 12.22 7.30 -5.01
C ALA A 20 12.87 7.14 -3.61
N ILE A 21 13.15 5.91 -3.18
CA ILE A 21 13.88 5.63 -1.93
C ILE A 21 15.27 6.27 -1.94
N PHE A 22 16.02 6.13 -3.05
CA PHE A 22 17.34 6.75 -3.17
C PHE A 22 17.24 8.27 -3.15
N SER A 23 16.33 8.84 -3.95
CA SER A 23 16.13 10.29 -4.05
C SER A 23 15.67 10.89 -2.72
N HIS A 24 14.78 10.23 -1.98
CA HIS A 24 14.38 10.65 -0.64
C HIS A 24 15.56 10.65 0.34
N ALA A 25 16.34 9.56 0.37
CA ALA A 25 17.48 9.42 1.26
C ALA A 25 18.58 10.47 0.96
N GLU A 26 18.84 10.75 -0.32
CA GLU A 26 19.81 11.77 -0.74
C GLU A 26 19.34 13.19 -0.39
N ALA A 27 18.08 13.51 -0.67
CA ALA A 27 17.51 14.83 -0.38
C ALA A 27 17.45 15.15 1.12
N ASN A 28 17.36 14.12 1.96
CA ASN A 28 17.23 14.26 3.40
C ASN A 28 18.47 13.77 4.17
N ALA A 29 19.60 13.54 3.50
CA ALA A 29 20.81 12.97 4.09
C ALA A 29 21.33 13.74 5.32
N GLU A 30 21.11 15.06 5.39
CA GLU A 30 21.52 15.89 6.54
C GLU A 30 20.59 15.77 7.76
N HIS A 31 19.37 15.27 7.56
CA HIS A 31 18.32 15.18 8.58
C HIS A 31 18.01 13.74 9.00
N LEU A 32 18.53 12.75 8.26
CA LEU A 32 18.33 11.33 8.52
C LEU A 32 19.53 10.77 9.28
N ASP A 33 19.26 10.00 10.34
CA ASP A 33 20.29 9.26 11.09
C ASP A 33 20.80 8.00 10.35
N ARG A 34 20.58 7.93 9.03
CA ARG A 34 20.75 6.74 8.22
C ARG A 34 21.16 7.08 6.78
N THR A 35 22.04 6.24 6.22
CA THR A 35 22.55 6.42 4.85
C THR A 35 22.28 5.20 3.98
N LEU A 36 22.20 5.40 2.66
CA LEU A 36 22.02 4.32 1.68
C LEU A 36 23.06 3.19 1.84
N VAL A 37 24.31 3.56 2.10
CA VAL A 37 25.42 2.61 2.27
C VAL A 37 25.22 1.74 3.52
N ALA A 38 24.72 2.32 4.61
CA ALA A 38 24.46 1.58 5.84
C ALA A 38 23.33 0.55 5.68
N VAL A 39 22.29 0.87 4.91
CA VAL A 39 21.18 -0.07 4.64
C VAL A 39 21.56 -1.15 3.62
N GLY A 40 22.33 -0.75 2.61
CA GLY A 40 22.79 -1.60 1.53
C GLY A 40 21.77 -1.75 0.39
N TYR A 41 22.25 -1.62 -0.85
CA TYR A 41 21.44 -1.67 -2.07
C TYR A 41 20.56 -2.92 -2.21
N ALA A 42 21.08 -4.09 -1.81
CA ALA A 42 20.30 -5.33 -1.87
C ALA A 42 19.10 -5.33 -0.93
N THR A 43 19.21 -4.67 0.23
CA THR A 43 18.10 -4.51 1.17
C THR A 43 17.07 -3.54 0.61
N LEU A 44 17.52 -2.41 0.05
CA LEU A 44 16.65 -1.39 -0.52
C LEU A 44 15.87 -1.92 -1.73
N LEU A 45 16.50 -2.71 -2.59
CA LEU A 45 15.83 -3.40 -3.70
C LEU A 45 14.74 -4.35 -3.17
N LYS A 46 15.03 -5.15 -2.15
CA LYS A 46 14.02 -6.04 -1.55
C LYS A 46 12.85 -5.30 -0.92
N LEU A 47 13.10 -4.13 -0.32
CA LEU A 47 12.05 -3.27 0.20
C LEU A 47 11.14 -2.76 -0.93
N ALA A 48 11.73 -2.27 -2.03
CA ALA A 48 10.97 -1.83 -3.20
C ALA A 48 10.17 -2.98 -3.84
N GLU A 49 10.78 -4.16 -3.99
CA GLU A 49 10.10 -5.37 -4.49
C GLU A 49 8.91 -5.77 -3.61
N SER A 50 9.13 -5.83 -2.29
CA SER A 50 8.08 -6.19 -1.33
C SER A 50 6.98 -5.13 -1.30
N ALA A 51 7.31 -3.85 -1.41
CA ALA A 51 6.32 -2.77 -1.40
C ALA A 51 5.47 -2.80 -2.67
N ALA A 52 6.07 -2.90 -3.85
CA ALA A 52 5.35 -3.05 -5.11
C ALA A 52 4.42 -4.28 -5.11
N GLU A 53 4.88 -5.39 -4.50
CA GLU A 53 4.06 -6.60 -4.36
C GLU A 53 2.87 -6.40 -3.42
N GLN A 54 3.07 -5.76 -2.26
CA GLN A 54 1.97 -5.42 -1.36
C GLN A 54 0.98 -4.46 -2.00
N VAL A 55 1.49 -3.45 -2.72
CA VAL A 55 0.67 -2.48 -3.42
C VAL A 55 -0.21 -3.16 -4.47
N ALA A 56 0.37 -4.01 -5.32
CA ALA A 56 -0.39 -4.77 -6.32
C ALA A 56 -1.44 -5.70 -5.66
N PHE A 57 -1.14 -6.25 -4.49
CA PHE A 57 -2.06 -7.11 -3.76
C PHE A 57 -3.22 -6.35 -3.09
N LEU A 58 -2.95 -5.13 -2.61
CA LEU A 58 -3.84 -4.37 -1.74
C LEU A 58 -4.64 -3.27 -2.46
N HIS A 59 -4.40 -3.03 -3.74
CA HIS A 59 -5.03 -1.95 -4.51
C HIS A 59 -5.53 -2.45 -5.87
N ASP A 60 -6.83 -2.35 -6.14
CA ASP A 60 -7.44 -2.65 -7.45
C ASP A 60 -7.43 -1.41 -8.35
N ASP A 61 -7.05 -1.59 -9.60
CA ASP A 61 -6.96 -0.52 -10.61
C ASP A 61 -8.24 -0.37 -11.44
N SER A 62 -9.31 -1.09 -11.07
CA SER A 62 -10.58 -1.10 -11.81
C SER A 62 -11.44 0.16 -11.64
N VAL A 63 -11.02 1.15 -10.86
CA VAL A 63 -11.76 2.41 -10.69
C VAL A 63 -11.47 3.35 -11.88
N GLU A 64 -12.53 3.81 -12.57
CA GLU A 64 -12.49 4.64 -13.79
C GLU A 64 -11.62 5.91 -13.68
N GLU A 65 -11.25 6.36 -12.48
CA GLU A 65 -10.45 7.57 -12.23
C GLU A 65 -8.93 7.35 -12.30
N TRP A 66 -8.45 6.13 -12.52
CA TRP A 66 -7.03 5.83 -12.38
C TRP A 66 -6.26 5.97 -13.72
N ASP A 67 -5.82 7.19 -14.01
CA ASP A 67 -4.82 7.45 -15.05
C ASP A 67 -3.46 6.95 -14.54
N GLY A 68 -2.86 5.96 -15.21
CA GLY A 68 -1.55 5.40 -14.86
C GLY A 68 -0.43 6.44 -14.72
N ALA A 69 -0.60 7.65 -15.27
CA ALA A 69 0.30 8.78 -15.01
C ALA A 69 0.31 9.21 -13.53
N ILE A 70 -0.87 9.33 -12.89
CA ILE A 70 -1.00 9.72 -11.48
C ILE A 70 -0.37 8.64 -10.58
N TRP A 71 -0.45 7.38 -10.99
CA TRP A 71 0.16 6.28 -10.26
C TRP A 71 1.68 6.40 -10.17
N TYR A 72 2.32 6.64 -11.31
CA TYR A 72 3.76 6.83 -11.36
C TYR A 72 4.21 8.04 -10.55
N GLU A 73 3.47 9.15 -10.59
CA GLU A 73 3.76 10.32 -9.77
C GLU A 73 3.71 10.01 -8.27
N ARG A 74 2.72 9.22 -7.83
CA ARG A 74 2.59 8.80 -6.42
C ARG A 74 3.71 7.87 -5.97
N LEU A 75 4.11 6.90 -6.80
CA LEU A 75 5.23 6.02 -6.47
C LEU A 75 6.58 6.75 -6.52
N ALA A 76 6.71 7.75 -7.39
CA ALA A 76 7.93 8.57 -7.52
C ALA A 76 8.07 9.64 -6.42
N ASP A 77 7.06 9.82 -5.56
CA ASP A 77 7.09 10.84 -4.53
C ASP A 77 8.19 10.59 -3.49
N VAL A 78 8.87 11.68 -3.12
CA VAL A 78 10.00 11.72 -2.17
C VAL A 78 9.69 12.57 -0.94
N GLY A 79 8.46 13.09 -0.83
CA GLY A 79 7.99 13.84 0.33
C GLY A 79 8.00 13.03 1.62
N SER A 80 7.82 13.70 2.76
CA SER A 80 7.85 13.06 4.09
C SER A 80 6.74 12.03 4.30
N ASP A 81 5.62 12.17 3.60
CA ASP A 81 4.48 11.25 3.67
C ASP A 81 4.48 10.21 2.53
N SER A 82 5.56 10.16 1.74
CA SER A 82 5.65 9.25 0.61
C SER A 82 5.93 7.81 1.05
N LEU A 83 5.61 6.86 0.16
CA LEU A 83 5.93 5.45 0.36
C LEU A 83 7.45 5.25 0.53
N ALA A 84 8.27 5.99 -0.23
CA ALA A 84 9.73 5.97 -0.10
C ALA A 84 10.21 6.39 1.30
N ALA A 85 9.64 7.47 1.85
CA ALA A 85 9.96 7.92 3.20
C ALA A 85 9.59 6.87 4.26
N GLY A 86 8.39 6.30 4.16
CA GLY A 86 7.93 5.24 5.07
C GLY A 86 8.81 3.98 5.04
N LEU A 87 9.24 3.56 3.84
CA LEU A 87 10.13 2.41 3.67
C LEU A 87 11.56 2.69 4.17
N PHE A 88 12.02 3.93 4.15
CA PHE A 88 13.37 4.27 4.59
C PHE A 88 13.46 4.63 6.09
N ALA A 89 12.32 4.89 6.74
CA ALA A 89 12.23 5.43 8.10
C ALA A 89 12.86 4.56 9.21
N SER A 90 13.04 3.25 9.01
CA SER A 90 13.60 2.35 10.04
C SER A 90 14.40 1.19 9.46
N ASP A 91 15.15 0.49 10.30
CA ASP A 91 16.01 -0.63 9.86
C ASP A 91 15.23 -1.79 9.24
N HIS A 92 14.06 -2.06 9.79
CA HIS A 92 13.19 -3.16 9.40
C HIS A 92 11.76 -2.65 9.35
N PRO A 93 11.40 -1.84 8.33
CA PRO A 93 10.05 -1.33 8.21
C PRO A 93 9.09 -2.49 8.00
N ASP A 94 7.92 -2.43 8.63
CA ASP A 94 6.80 -3.30 8.26
C ASP A 94 6.25 -2.81 6.92
N VAL A 95 6.73 -3.40 5.84
CA VAL A 95 6.38 -3.01 4.46
C VAL A 95 4.87 -3.02 4.25
N ARG A 96 4.15 -4.00 4.82
CA ARG A 96 2.71 -4.10 4.67
C ARG A 96 2.02 -2.97 5.39
N ALA A 97 2.38 -2.70 6.64
CA ALA A 97 1.79 -1.60 7.40
C ALA A 97 2.07 -0.23 6.75
N VAL A 98 3.28 -0.03 6.22
CA VAL A 98 3.65 1.18 5.49
C VAL A 98 2.80 1.35 4.23
N VAL A 99 2.64 0.28 3.43
CA VAL A 99 1.82 0.31 2.22
C VAL A 99 0.34 0.56 2.54
N VAL A 100 -0.22 -0.12 3.53
CA VAL A 100 -1.62 0.09 3.97
C VAL A 100 -1.83 1.55 4.37
N LYS A 101 -0.96 2.10 5.22
CA LYS A 101 -1.05 3.51 5.64
C LYS A 101 -0.97 4.47 4.45
N TRP A 102 -0.07 4.19 3.49
CA TRP A 102 0.11 5.02 2.31
C TRP A 102 -1.12 4.97 1.40
N LEU A 103 -1.66 3.78 1.11
CA LEU A 103 -2.87 3.62 0.29
C LEU A 103 -4.07 4.37 0.91
N LEU A 104 -4.29 4.21 2.21
CA LEU A 104 -5.37 4.87 2.96
C LEU A 104 -5.30 6.41 2.95
N SER A 105 -4.16 7.00 2.59
CA SER A 105 -4.05 8.45 2.47
C SER A 105 -4.73 9.02 1.22
N PHE A 106 -5.12 8.18 0.27
CA PHE A 106 -5.75 8.62 -0.97
C PHE A 106 -6.80 7.66 -1.55
N GLY A 107 -7.00 6.49 -0.97
CA GLY A 107 -7.97 5.52 -1.46
C GLY A 107 -8.16 4.34 -0.51
N PRO A 108 -9.07 3.43 -0.85
CA PRO A 108 -9.31 2.26 -0.04
C PRO A 108 -8.19 1.21 -0.18
N VAL A 109 -8.17 0.28 0.77
CA VAL A 109 -7.33 -0.91 0.77
C VAL A 109 -8.21 -2.14 0.60
N GLU A 110 -7.81 -3.00 -0.33
CA GLU A 110 -8.51 -4.24 -0.61
C GLU A 110 -7.77 -5.46 -0.11
N PHE A 111 -8.50 -6.45 0.39
CA PHE A 111 -7.91 -7.70 0.84
C PHE A 111 -8.94 -8.82 0.91
N SER A 112 -8.44 -10.06 0.99
CA SER A 112 -9.27 -11.24 1.15
C SER A 112 -9.24 -11.75 2.58
N HIS A 113 -10.43 -11.95 3.17
CA HIS A 113 -10.60 -12.46 4.54
C HIS A 113 -11.91 -13.24 4.65
N ALA A 114 -11.89 -14.33 5.43
CA ALA A 114 -13.03 -15.23 5.62
C ALA A 114 -13.70 -15.72 4.30
N GLY A 115 -12.90 -15.92 3.24
CA GLY A 115 -13.38 -16.39 1.94
C GLY A 115 -14.12 -15.34 1.10
N LYS A 116 -14.03 -14.05 1.48
CA LYS A 116 -14.61 -12.92 0.77
C LYS A 116 -13.55 -11.87 0.47
N ARG A 117 -13.79 -11.01 -0.54
CA ARG A 117 -13.01 -9.79 -0.78
C ARG A 117 -13.66 -8.63 -0.05
N TRP A 118 -12.82 -7.80 0.55
CA TRP A 118 -13.19 -6.63 1.33
C TRP A 118 -12.42 -5.43 0.84
N SER A 119 -13.04 -4.26 0.92
CA SER A 119 -12.41 -2.96 0.71
C SER A 119 -12.70 -2.11 1.95
N PHE A 120 -11.70 -1.40 2.46
CA PHE A 120 -11.89 -0.49 3.58
C PHE A 120 -11.06 0.77 3.42
N ASP A 121 -11.54 1.87 3.98
CA ASP A 121 -10.82 3.14 4.01
C ASP A 121 -10.61 3.61 5.47
N ALA A 122 -10.74 4.91 5.73
CA ALA A 122 -10.57 5.47 7.06
C ALA A 122 -11.70 5.09 8.03
N ASP A 123 -12.92 4.82 7.53
CA ASP A 123 -14.10 4.59 8.36
C ASP A 123 -15.08 3.55 7.81
N GLU A 124 -15.11 3.32 6.50
CA GLU A 124 -16.05 2.42 5.82
C GLU A 124 -15.44 1.05 5.51
N LEU A 125 -16.29 0.03 5.60
CA LEU A 125 -16.03 -1.34 5.16
C LEU A 125 -17.04 -1.73 4.09
N ALA A 126 -16.55 -2.23 2.97
CA ALA A 126 -17.34 -2.76 1.87
C ALA A 126 -16.95 -4.22 1.55
N GLU A 127 -17.93 -5.01 1.11
CA GLU A 127 -17.75 -6.40 0.69
C GLU A 127 -17.96 -6.51 -0.82
N TRP A 128 -17.15 -7.31 -1.49
CA TRP A 128 -17.32 -7.60 -2.91
C TRP A 128 -18.57 -8.45 -3.16
N GLU A 129 -19.45 -7.98 -4.03
CA GLU A 129 -20.63 -8.69 -4.52
C GLU A 129 -20.40 -9.16 -5.95
N GLY A 130 -20.30 -10.48 -6.13
CA GLY A 130 -19.92 -11.06 -7.42
C GLY A 130 -20.96 -10.95 -8.53
N GLU A 131 -22.23 -10.65 -8.20
CA GLU A 131 -23.30 -10.47 -9.20
C GLU A 131 -23.35 -9.03 -9.74
N GLU A 132 -23.02 -8.06 -8.90
CA GLU A 132 -23.00 -6.64 -9.26
C GLU A 132 -21.59 -6.16 -9.68
N GLU A 133 -20.59 -7.05 -9.62
CA GLU A 133 -19.18 -6.80 -9.95
C GLU A 133 -18.63 -5.55 -9.25
N GLY A 134 -18.90 -5.41 -7.94
CA GLY A 134 -18.50 -4.22 -7.19
C GLY A 134 -18.39 -4.41 -5.69
N PHE A 135 -17.82 -3.42 -5.02
CA PHE A 135 -17.79 -3.33 -3.56
C PHE A 135 -19.03 -2.60 -3.04
N HIS A 136 -19.75 -3.25 -2.13
CA HIS A 136 -20.96 -2.70 -1.51
C HIS A 136 -20.71 -2.41 -0.04
N PHE A 137 -21.10 -1.22 0.39
CA PHE A 137 -21.03 -0.81 1.79
C PHE A 137 -21.65 -1.88 2.71
N ARG A 138 -20.92 -2.22 3.77
CA ARG A 138 -21.35 -3.16 4.82
C ARG A 138 -21.52 -2.48 6.15
N ALA A 139 -20.53 -1.70 6.60
CA ALA A 139 -20.56 -1.08 7.92
C ALA A 139 -19.54 0.06 8.04
N TYR A 140 -19.79 0.96 9.00
CA TYR A 140 -18.74 1.80 9.57
C TYR A 140 -17.96 0.98 10.61
N HIS A 141 -16.64 0.89 10.45
CA HIS A 141 -15.81 0.12 11.38
C HIS A 141 -15.31 0.95 12.57
N GLU A 142 -15.37 2.30 12.48
CA GLU A 142 -15.02 3.25 13.55
C GLU A 142 -13.63 3.01 14.18
N LEU A 143 -12.69 2.51 13.38
CA LEU A 143 -11.33 2.19 13.84
C LEU A 143 -10.50 3.45 13.73
N ALA A 144 -9.89 3.89 14.85
CA ALA A 144 -9.01 5.05 14.83
C ALA A 144 -7.76 4.85 13.95
N GLU A 145 -7.28 3.60 13.87
CA GLU A 145 -6.16 3.18 13.03
C GLU A 145 -6.54 1.89 12.29
N PRO A 146 -7.15 1.99 11.11
CA PRO A 146 -7.55 0.82 10.35
C PRO A 146 -6.32 0.12 9.77
N THR A 147 -6.05 -1.07 10.27
CA THR A 147 -5.06 -2.02 9.77
C THR A 147 -5.76 -3.27 9.29
N ILE A 148 -5.13 -4.07 8.43
CA ILE A 148 -5.70 -5.35 7.99
C ILE A 148 -6.08 -6.21 9.19
N GLU A 149 -5.22 -6.30 10.20
CA GLU A 149 -5.44 -7.10 11.40
C GLU A 149 -6.58 -6.56 12.28
N ALA A 150 -6.78 -5.25 12.32
CA ALA A 150 -7.92 -4.65 13.04
C ALA A 150 -9.23 -4.85 12.28
N VAL A 151 -9.23 -4.66 10.97
CA VAL A 151 -10.42 -4.83 10.11
C VAL A 151 -10.81 -6.31 10.02
N SER A 152 -9.86 -7.24 9.88
CA SER A 152 -10.12 -8.69 9.97
C SER A 152 -10.84 -9.06 11.26
N ARG A 153 -10.36 -8.55 12.41
CA ARG A 153 -11.00 -8.80 13.71
C ARG A 153 -12.39 -8.17 13.83
N PHE A 154 -12.63 -7.07 13.13
CA PHE A 154 -13.95 -6.45 13.03
C PHE A 154 -14.88 -7.34 12.19
N ILE A 155 -14.44 -7.79 11.02
CA ILE A 155 -15.18 -8.70 10.14
C ILE A 155 -15.57 -9.99 10.86
N ASP A 156 -14.65 -10.58 11.64
CA ASP A 156 -14.91 -11.82 12.40
C ASP A 156 -16.04 -11.67 13.45
N ARG A 157 -16.49 -10.44 13.73
CA ARG A 157 -17.56 -10.13 14.70
C ARG A 157 -18.86 -9.68 14.04
N LEU A 158 -18.88 -9.48 12.71
CA LEU A 158 -20.09 -9.19 11.94
C LEU A 158 -20.97 -10.44 11.83
#